data_AF-A0A358GN23-F1
#
_entry.id   AF-A0A358GN23-F1
#
_cell.length_a   1.000
_cell.length_b   1.000
_cell.length_c   1.000
_cell.angle_alpha   90.00
_cell.angle_beta   90.00
_cell.angle_gamma   90.00
#
_symmetry.space_group_name_H-M   'P 1'
#
loop_
_entity.id
_entity.type
_entity.pdbx_description
1 polymer ?
#
loop_
_entity_poly.entity_id
_entity_poly.type
_entity_poly.pdbx_seq_one_letter_code
_entity_poly.pdbx_strand_id
1 'polypeptide(L)'
;MKQFLVIFSFIFIILGICIITISKIIEEVIPKLGFAAYQSAAAGSYTPDNYHVNFELNYWIGAICILSGIVYLISKTNFIQNYINEVKLRNKKFDERNKNNHE
;
A
#
# COMPACT_ATOMS: atom_id res chain seq x y z
N MET A 1 -17.72 -11.80 -8.93
CA MET A 1 -16.30 -11.83 -8.48
C MET A 1 -15.48 -10.60 -8.86
N LYS A 2 -15.50 -10.10 -10.12
CA LYS A 2 -14.61 -9.00 -10.53
C LYS A 2 -14.84 -7.67 -9.79
N GLN A 3 -16.08 -7.30 -9.47
CA GLN A 3 -16.40 -6.10 -8.67
C GLN A 3 -15.94 -6.22 -7.21
N PHE A 4 -16.07 -7.40 -6.59
CA PHE A 4 -15.62 -7.63 -5.21
C PHE A 4 -14.12 -7.36 -5.04
N LEU A 5 -13.29 -7.75 -6.01
CA LEU A 5 -11.85 -7.51 -5.96
C LEU A 5 -11.48 -6.02 -6.10
N VAL A 6 -12.28 -5.25 -6.85
CA VAL A 6 -12.12 -3.80 -6.95
C VAL A 6 -12.45 -3.14 -5.61
N ILE A 7 -13.58 -3.52 -4.99
CA ILE A 7 -13.96 -3.04 -3.66
C ILE A 7 -12.88 -3.38 -2.62
N PHE A 8 -12.36 -4.61 -2.64
CA PHE A 8 -11.30 -5.05 -1.75
C PHE A 8 -10.00 -4.24 -1.93
N SER A 9 -9.68 -3.84 -3.16
CA SER A 9 -8.52 -2.98 -3.44
C SER A 9 -8.67 -1.59 -2.83
N PHE A 10 -9.87 -1.01 -2.89
CA PHE A 10 -10.14 0.26 -2.20
C PHE A 10 -10.04 0.12 -0.68
N ILE A 11 -10.56 -0.98 -0.12
CA ILE A 11 -10.43 -1.27 1.32
C ILE A 11 -8.96 -1.37 1.71
N PHE A 12 -8.12 -2.05 0.92
CA PHE A 12 -6.68 -2.16 1.16
C PHE A 12 -5.98 -0.79 1.14
N ILE A 13 -6.33 0.06 0.18
CA ILE A 13 -5.78 1.42 0.10
C ILE A 13 -6.17 2.24 1.34
N ILE A 14 -7.46 2.24 1.70
CA ILE A 14 -7.96 2.96 2.88
C ILE A 14 -7.29 2.45 4.14
N LEU A 15 -7.19 1.13 4.30
CA LEU A 15 -6.54 0.49 5.44
C LEU A 15 -5.07 0.92 5.56
N GLY A 16 -4.32 0.91 4.45
CA GLY A 16 -2.93 1.35 4.44
C GLY A 16 -2.78 2.83 4.82
N ILE A 17 -3.67 3.70 4.34
CA ILE A 17 -3.71 5.11 4.74
C ILE A 17 -3.99 5.24 6.24
N CYS A 18 -4.94 4.47 6.77
CA CYS A 18 -5.25 4.48 8.21
C CYS A 18 -4.05 4.04 9.05
N ILE A 19 -3.33 2.98 8.66
CA ILE A 19 -2.13 2.50 9.38
C ILE A 19 -1.09 3.61 9.47
N ILE A 20 -0.75 4.24 8.32
CA ILE A 20 0.25 5.32 8.29
C ILE A 20 -0.20 6.52 9.13
N THR A 21 -1.47 6.91 9.01
CA THR A 21 -2.02 8.06 9.71
C THR A 21 -2.02 7.85 11.22
N ILE A 22 -2.49 6.69 11.69
CA ILE A 22 -2.51 6.35 13.11
C ILE A 22 -1.09 6.29 13.66
N SER A 23 -0.15 5.66 12.95
CA SER A 23 1.26 5.62 13.35
C SER A 23 1.85 7.03 13.49
N LYS A 24 1.57 7.93 12.54
CA LYS A 24 2.00 9.34 12.62
C LYS A 24 1.42 10.07 13.82
N ILE A 25 0.12 9.89 14.08
CA ILE A 25 -0.55 10.50 15.24
C ILE A 25 0.11 10.01 16.53
N ILE A 26 0.34 8.70 16.66
CA ILE A 26 0.93 8.12 17.87
C ILE A 26 2.36 8.61 18.07
N GLU A 27 3.17 8.67 17.00
CA GLU A 27 4.54 9.18 17.03
C GLU A 27 4.61 10.63 17.57
N GLU A 28 3.59 11.45 17.28
CA GLU A 28 3.51 12.83 17.77
C GLU A 28 2.88 12.95 19.17
N VAL A 29 1.92 12.08 19.49
CA VAL A 29 1.14 12.15 20.75
C VAL A 29 1.92 11.53 21.91
N ILE A 30 2.68 10.46 21.71
CA ILE A 30 3.39 9.77 22.78
C ILE A 30 4.37 10.67 23.56
N PRO A 31 5.22 11.48 22.91
CA PRO A 31 6.10 12.41 23.65
C PRO A 31 5.31 13.43 24.48
N LYS A 32 4.19 13.94 23.94
CA LYS A 32 3.32 14.89 24.66
C LYS A 32 2.67 14.24 25.89
N LEU A 33 2.22 13.00 25.77
CA LEU A 33 1.70 12.22 26.91
C LEU A 33 2.81 11.93 27.93
N GLY A 34 4.01 11.59 27.48
CA GLY A 34 5.18 11.41 28.34
C GLY A 34 5.51 12.67 29.14
N PHE A 35 5.44 13.84 28.51
CA PHE A 35 5.62 15.13 29.18
C PHE A 35 4.51 15.41 30.22
N ALA A 36 3.25 15.16 29.88
CA ALA A 36 2.14 15.32 30.82
C ALA A 36 2.26 14.40 32.04
N ALA A 37 2.69 13.15 31.82
CA ALA A 37 2.95 12.20 32.89
C ALA A 37 4.13 12.64 33.78
N TYR A 38 5.22 13.12 33.18
CA TYR A 38 6.36 13.68 33.90
C TYR A 38 5.96 14.87 34.78
N GLN A 39 5.22 15.84 34.22
CA GLN A 39 4.72 16.98 34.99
C GLN A 39 3.82 16.54 36.16
N SER A 40 2.99 15.51 35.94
CA SER A 40 2.10 14.97 36.98
C SER A 40 2.87 14.24 38.09
N ALA A 41 3.99 13.59 37.76
CA ALA A 41 4.84 12.90 38.73
C ALA A 41 5.76 13.83 39.52
N ALA A 42 5.99 15.07 39.04
CA ALA A 42 6.83 16.09 39.65
C ALA A 42 8.24 15.61 40.06
N ALA A 43 8.78 14.58 39.40
CA ALA A 43 10.04 13.95 39.74
C ALA A 43 10.78 13.45 38.49
N GLY A 44 12.11 13.60 38.47
CA GLY A 44 13.00 13.13 37.41
C GLY A 44 13.42 14.22 36.42
N SER A 45 13.77 13.84 35.20
CA SER A 45 14.04 14.73 34.06
C SER A 45 13.36 14.21 32.81
N TYR A 46 12.73 15.10 32.03
CA TYR A 46 12.07 14.73 30.77
C TYR A 46 12.98 14.90 29.56
N THR A 47 12.95 13.93 28.65
CA THR A 47 13.59 14.02 27.33
C THR A 47 12.66 13.35 26.30
N PRO A 48 12.22 14.06 25.24
CA PRO A 48 11.32 13.51 24.23
C PRO A 48 11.84 12.22 23.57
N ASP A 49 13.16 12.10 23.38
CA ASP A 49 13.79 10.95 22.73
C ASP A 49 13.55 9.63 23.47
N ASN A 50 13.38 9.68 24.80
CA ASN A 50 13.06 8.48 25.60
C ASN A 50 11.65 7.93 25.31
N TYR A 51 10.83 8.70 24.62
CA TYR A 51 9.46 8.36 24.23
C TYR A 51 9.32 8.19 22.71
N HIS A 52 10.43 8.16 21.96
CA HIS A 52 10.37 7.92 20.53
C HIS A 52 9.96 6.47 20.26
N VAL A 53 8.97 6.28 19.38
CA VAL A 53 8.46 4.97 19.01
C VAL A 53 8.74 4.72 17.54
N ASN A 54 9.42 3.61 17.25
CA ASN A 54 9.73 3.23 15.89
C ASN A 54 8.51 2.56 15.23
N PHE A 55 7.91 3.26 14.25
CA PHE A 55 6.81 2.77 13.41
C PHE A 55 7.23 2.42 11.97
N GLU A 56 8.52 2.25 11.71
CA GLU A 56 9.04 1.92 10.37
C GLU A 56 8.35 0.70 9.76
N LEU A 57 8.14 -0.37 10.55
CA LEU A 57 7.40 -1.54 10.09
C LEU A 57 5.96 -1.22 9.72
N ASN A 58 5.27 -0.37 10.50
CA ASN A 58 3.90 0.04 10.20
C ASN A 58 3.84 0.85 8.91
N TYR A 59 4.83 1.72 8.67
CA TYR A 59 4.94 2.47 7.42
C TYR A 59 5.17 1.55 6.22
N TRP A 60 6.04 0.54 6.35
CA TRP A 60 6.22 -0.47 5.30
C TRP A 60 4.96 -1.26 5.02
N ILE A 61 4.26 -1.73 6.06
CA ILE A 61 3.00 -2.47 5.92
C ILE A 61 1.94 -1.60 5.23
N GLY A 62 1.78 -0.35 5.69
CA GLY A 62 0.84 0.60 5.09
C GLY A 62 1.15 0.90 3.62
N ALA A 63 2.43 1.09 3.28
CA ALA A 63 2.87 1.32 1.91
C ALA A 63 2.61 0.12 1.00
N ILE A 64 2.90 -1.11 1.45
CA ILE A 64 2.62 -2.34 0.69
C ILE A 64 1.10 -2.51 0.49
N CYS A 65 0.29 -2.18 1.50
CA CYS A 65 -1.18 -2.21 1.42
C CYS A 65 -1.70 -1.27 0.31
N ILE A 66 -1.21 -0.03 0.29
CA ILE A 66 -1.57 0.97 -0.72
C ILE A 66 -1.09 0.54 -2.11
N LEU A 67 0.17 0.14 -2.25
CA LEU A 67 0.77 -0.26 -3.52
C LEU A 67 0.03 -1.44 -4.14
N SER A 68 -0.27 -2.48 -3.36
CA SER A 68 -0.99 -3.66 -3.86
C SER A 68 -2.40 -3.30 -4.37
N GLY A 69 -3.14 -2.45 -3.66
CA GLY A 69 -4.44 -1.97 -4.10
C GLY A 69 -4.37 -1.13 -5.38
N ILE A 70 -3.40 -0.22 -5.47
CA ILE A 70 -3.20 0.63 -6.67
C ILE A 70 -2.82 -0.23 -7.89
N VAL A 71 -1.87 -1.15 -7.74
CA VAL A 71 -1.43 -2.05 -8.82
C VAL A 71 -2.59 -2.86 -9.36
N TYR A 72 -3.47 -3.36 -8.49
CA TYR A 72 -4.66 -4.08 -8.91
C TYR A 72 -5.62 -3.21 -9.74
N LEU A 73 -5.90 -1.99 -9.26
CA LEU A 73 -6.78 -1.05 -9.97
C LEU A 73 -6.24 -0.68 -11.35
N ILE A 74 -4.94 -0.37 -11.43
CA ILE A 74 -4.26 -0.05 -12.69
C ILE A 74 -4.37 -1.24 -13.65
N SER A 75 -4.07 -2.47 -13.19
CA SER A 75 -4.14 -3.70 -13.99
C SER A 75 -5.53 -3.98 -14.56
N LYS A 76 -6.59 -3.49 -13.89
CA LYS A 76 -7.98 -3.64 -14.32
C LYS A 76 -8.45 -2.57 -15.31
N THR A 77 -7.67 -1.52 -15.50
CA THR A 77 -8.05 -0.40 -16.37
C THR A 77 -8.14 -0.88 -17.82
N ASN A 78 -9.16 -0.39 -18.56
CA ASN A 78 -9.42 -0.77 -19.96
C ASN A 78 -8.20 -0.60 -20.87
N PHE A 79 -7.33 0.37 -20.56
CA PHE A 79 -6.08 0.59 -21.27
C PHE A 79 -5.12 -0.62 -21.20
N ILE A 80 -4.89 -1.16 -20.00
CA ILE A 80 -4.00 -2.32 -19.81
C ILE A 80 -4.65 -3.59 -20.38
N GLN A 81 -5.96 -3.75 -20.20
CA GLN A 81 -6.68 -4.88 -20.79
C GLN A 81 -6.59 -4.87 -22.32
N ASN A 82 -6.77 -3.70 -22.96
CA ASN A 82 -6.64 -3.57 -24.40
C ASN A 82 -5.21 -3.85 -24.87
N TYR A 83 -4.21 -3.30 -24.19
CA TYR A 83 -2.80 -3.57 -24.51
C TYR A 83 -2.46 -5.07 -24.45
N ILE A 84 -2.88 -5.76 -23.38
CA ILE A 84 -2.67 -7.22 -23.23
C ILE A 84 -3.36 -7.99 -24.37
N ASN A 85 -4.59 -7.59 -24.72
CA ASN A 85 -5.34 -8.23 -25.80
C ASN A 85 -4.66 -8.04 -27.16
N GLU A 86 -4.12 -6.86 -27.44
CA GLU A 86 -3.36 -6.61 -28.67
C GLU A 86 -2.09 -7.45 -28.76
N VAL A 87 -1.32 -7.53 -27.68
CA VAL A 87 -0.11 -8.36 -27.62
C VAL A 87 -0.47 -9.83 -27.87
N LYS A 88 -1.54 -10.32 -27.25
CA LYS A 88 -2.03 -11.69 -27.44
C LYS A 88 -2.45 -11.96 -28.89
N LEU A 89 -3.14 -11.01 -29.53
CA LEU A 89 -3.52 -11.09 -30.95
C LEU A 89 -2.29 -11.11 -31.85
N ARG A 90 -1.26 -10.29 -31.57
CA ARG A 90 0.00 -10.30 -32.33
C ARG A 90 0.69 -11.64 -32.22
N ASN A 91 0.87 -12.17 -31.00
CA ASN A 91 1.52 -13.46 -30.78
C ASN A 91 0.79 -14.59 -31.51
N LYS A 92 -0.54 -14.64 -31.43
CA LYS A 92 -1.33 -15.64 -32.16
C LYS A 92 -1.09 -15.59 -33.68
N LYS A 93 -1.03 -14.39 -34.27
CA LYS A 93 -0.72 -14.21 -35.71
C LYS A 93 0.72 -14.62 -36.08
N PHE A 94 1.67 -14.51 -35.15
CA PHE A 94 3.03 -14.99 -35.36
C PHE A 94 3.08 -16.53 -35.33
N ASP A 95 2.41 -17.15 -34.36
CA ASP A 95 2.35 -18.61 -34.24
C ASP A 95 1.66 -19.26 -35.45
N GLU A 96 0.55 -18.69 -35.92
CA GLU A 96 -0.16 -19.17 -37.13
C GLU A 96 0.70 -19.05 -38.39
N ARG A 97 1.46 -17.96 -38.55
CA ARG A 97 2.39 -17.82 -39.69
C ARG A 97 3.52 -18.83 -39.64
N ASN A 98 4.11 -19.07 -38.47
CA ASN A 98 5.18 -20.04 -38.34
C ASN A 98 4.68 -21.46 -38.60
N LYS A 99 3.46 -21.80 -38.17
CA LYS A 99 2.86 -23.11 -38.46
C LYS A 99 2.67 -23.32 -39.97
N ASN A 100 2.09 -22.34 -40.66
CA ASN A 100 1.84 -22.43 -42.11
C ASN A 100 3.11 -22.45 -42.97
N ASN A 101 4.25 -21.98 -42.44
CA ASN A 101 5.53 -22.01 -43.14
C ASN A 101 6.28 -23.35 -42.97
N HIS A 102 5.79 -24.25 -42.11
CA HIS A 102 6.37 -25.57 -41.84
C HIS A 102 5.48 -26.74 -42.34
N GLU A 103 4.35 -26.45 -42.98
CA GLU A 103 3.52 -27.39 -43.76
C GLU A 103 3.81 -27.23 -45.25
#